data_AF-A0A428UN34-F1
#
_entry.id   AF-A0A428UN34-F1
#
_cell.length_a   1.000
_cell.length_b   1.000
_cell.length_c   1.000
_cell.angle_alpha   90.00
_cell.angle_beta   90.00
_cell.angle_gamma   90.00
#
_symmetry.space_group_name_H-M   'P 1'
#
loop_
_entity.id
_entity.type
_entity.pdbx_description
1 polymer ?
#
loop_
_entity_poly.entity_id
_entity_poly.type
_entity_poly.pdbx_seq_one_letter_code
_entity_poly.pdbx_strand_id
1 'polypeptide(L)'
;MEKTLGNFKLNIDAGDFTDSEIIVMMGENGTGKTTFCRLMAGALKPDSKKSVPEMRISMKPQTITPKFDGTVRQLFFKKIKQAFLSPQFQTDVVKPLKLDDFIDQEVKNLSGGELQRVAIVLALGIPADIYLIDEPSAYLDSEQRIIASRVIKRYIMHSKKTAFIVEHDFIMATYLADRVIVFDGQPGINSHANKPESLLTGCNTFLKNLDVTFRRDPTNYRPRINKNGSQLDQEQKLGGNYFFLEENADQS
;
A
#
# COMPACT_ATOMS: atom_id res chain seq x y z
N MET A 1 12.80 9.26 -13.70
CA MET A 1 12.31 10.59 -13.26
C MET A 1 13.15 11.00 -12.07
N GLU A 2 13.40 12.29 -11.86
CA GLU A 2 14.19 12.75 -10.70
C GLU A 2 13.46 13.86 -9.95
N LYS A 3 13.61 13.86 -8.62
CA LYS A 3 13.10 14.92 -7.75
C LYS A 3 14.03 15.25 -6.59
N THR A 4 14.34 16.52 -6.43
CA THR A 4 15.09 17.09 -5.30
C THR A 4 14.15 17.87 -4.39
N LEU A 5 14.24 17.64 -3.07
CA LEU A 5 13.51 18.34 -2.03
C LEU A 5 14.50 18.77 -0.93
N GLY A 6 14.97 20.02 -1.00
CA GLY A 6 16.05 20.48 -0.13
C GLY A 6 17.31 19.66 -0.36
N ASN A 7 17.79 18.95 0.68
CA ASN A 7 18.97 18.09 0.61
C ASN A 7 18.65 16.64 0.19
N PHE A 8 17.38 16.29 0.05
CA PHE A 8 16.95 14.94 -0.33
C PHE A 8 16.81 14.82 -1.85
N LYS A 9 17.41 13.80 -2.45
CA LYS A 9 17.27 13.46 -3.88
C LYS A 9 16.61 12.09 -4.06
N LEU A 10 15.54 12.04 -4.84
CA LEU A 10 14.85 10.82 -5.26
C LEU A 10 15.07 10.59 -6.75
N ASN A 11 15.66 9.46 -7.11
CA ASN A 11 15.75 8.96 -8.48
C ASN A 11 14.72 7.85 -8.66
N ILE A 12 14.02 7.85 -9.78
CA ILE A 12 12.97 6.86 -10.09
C ILE A 12 13.31 6.23 -11.44
N ASP A 13 13.52 4.93 -11.44
CA ASP A 13 13.73 4.19 -12.69
C ASP A 13 12.44 4.09 -13.50
N ALA A 14 12.61 3.99 -14.82
CA ALA A 14 11.47 3.73 -15.69
C ALA A 14 10.98 2.29 -15.43
N GLY A 15 9.67 2.16 -15.27
CA GLY A 15 9.00 0.89 -15.10
C GLY A 15 7.68 0.88 -15.84
N ASP A 16 7.13 -0.31 -15.97
CA ASP A 16 5.82 -0.59 -16.54
C ASP A 16 4.86 -1.06 -15.44
N PHE A 17 3.57 -0.89 -15.69
CA PHE A 17 2.50 -1.47 -14.90
C PHE A 17 1.34 -1.81 -15.83
N THR A 18 0.50 -2.72 -15.39
CA THR A 18 -0.62 -3.25 -16.15
C THR A 18 -1.95 -2.90 -15.48
N ASP A 19 -3.04 -3.04 -16.23
CA ASP A 19 -4.38 -2.97 -15.67
C ASP A 19 -4.62 -4.17 -14.74
N SER A 20 -5.38 -3.98 -13.66
CA SER A 20 -5.70 -5.05 -12.69
C SER A 20 -4.48 -5.56 -11.92
N GLU A 21 -3.60 -4.64 -11.52
CA GLU A 21 -2.34 -4.97 -10.83
C GLU A 21 -2.17 -4.13 -9.56
N ILE A 22 -1.63 -4.75 -8.52
CA ILE A 22 -1.24 -4.07 -7.28
C ILE A 22 0.28 -4.08 -7.16
N ILE A 23 0.86 -2.89 -7.15
CA ILE A 23 2.28 -2.66 -6.96
C ILE A 23 2.50 -2.13 -5.54
N VAL A 24 3.23 -2.89 -4.72
CA VAL A 24 3.58 -2.45 -3.37
C VAL A 24 4.95 -1.78 -3.36
N MET A 25 5.05 -0.64 -2.70
CA MET A 25 6.29 0.09 -2.49
C MET A 25 6.87 -0.26 -1.12
N MET A 26 8.05 -0.88 -1.12
CA MET A 26 8.78 -1.27 0.10
C MET A 26 10.05 -0.44 0.22
N GLY A 27 10.46 -0.14 1.46
CA GLY A 27 11.68 0.63 1.74
C GLY A 27 11.61 1.30 3.10
N GLU A 28 12.76 1.73 3.62
CA GLU A 28 12.83 2.42 4.92
C GLU A 28 12.06 3.75 4.91
N ASN A 29 11.75 4.27 6.10
CA ASN A 29 11.17 5.61 6.23
C ASN A 29 12.16 6.66 5.75
N GLY A 30 11.67 7.69 5.06
CA GLY A 30 12.55 8.73 4.49
C GLY A 30 13.20 8.37 3.14
N THR A 31 12.86 7.22 2.54
CA THR A 31 13.32 6.84 1.19
C THR A 31 12.52 7.48 0.05
N GLY A 32 11.46 8.25 0.36
CA GLY A 32 10.71 9.01 -0.64
C GLY A 32 9.47 8.31 -1.23
N LYS A 33 8.96 7.24 -0.63
CA LYS A 33 7.71 6.55 -1.05
C LYS A 33 6.51 7.51 -1.17
N THR A 34 6.25 8.32 -0.16
CA THR A 34 5.20 9.35 -0.20
C THR A 34 5.49 10.44 -1.24
N THR A 35 6.77 10.77 -1.47
CA THR A 35 7.18 11.71 -2.53
C THR A 35 6.87 11.12 -3.91
N PHE A 36 7.11 9.83 -4.13
CA PHE A 36 6.72 9.11 -5.34
C PHE A 36 5.20 9.20 -5.57
N CYS A 37 4.39 8.92 -4.54
CA CYS A 37 2.92 9.06 -4.65
C CYS A 37 2.51 10.48 -5.06
N ARG A 38 3.12 11.51 -4.49
CA ARG A 38 2.81 12.91 -4.83
C ARG A 38 3.25 13.29 -6.24
N LEU A 39 4.35 12.73 -6.74
CA LEU A 39 4.79 12.90 -8.13
C LEU A 39 3.79 12.23 -9.09
N MET A 40 3.37 11.00 -8.79
CA MET A 40 2.35 10.29 -9.57
C MET A 40 1.04 11.05 -9.60
N ALA A 41 0.57 11.54 -8.44
CA ALA A 41 -0.66 12.32 -8.32
C ALA A 41 -0.61 13.72 -8.97
N GLY A 42 0.53 14.15 -9.51
CA GLY A 42 0.72 15.51 -10.04
C GLY A 42 0.74 16.61 -8.97
N ALA A 43 0.70 16.25 -7.68
CA ALA A 43 0.80 17.19 -6.56
C ALA A 43 2.23 17.75 -6.40
N LEU A 44 3.23 17.04 -6.92
CA LEU A 44 4.60 17.51 -7.08
C LEU A 44 5.03 17.36 -8.54
N LYS A 45 5.75 18.37 -9.06
CA LYS A 45 6.37 18.29 -10.39
C LYS A 45 7.78 17.70 -10.29
N PRO A 46 8.17 16.78 -11.19
CA PRO A 46 9.55 16.31 -11.27
C PRO A 46 10.50 17.42 -11.72
N ASP A 47 11.78 17.28 -11.40
CA ASP A 47 12.80 18.24 -11.84
C ASP A 47 13.20 18.00 -13.31
N SER A 48 13.08 16.73 -13.76
CA SER A 48 13.24 16.36 -15.16
C SER A 48 11.99 16.72 -15.99
N LYS A 49 12.14 16.99 -17.30
CA LYS A 49 11.02 17.18 -18.25
C LYS A 49 10.15 15.93 -18.49
N LYS A 50 10.42 14.81 -17.83
CA LYS A 50 9.63 13.56 -17.95
C LYS A 50 8.29 13.74 -17.24
N SER A 51 7.20 13.38 -17.89
CA SER A 51 5.85 13.41 -17.30
C SER A 51 5.34 11.99 -17.04
N VAL A 52 4.49 11.86 -16.03
CA VAL A 52 3.61 10.69 -15.86
C VAL A 52 2.48 10.82 -16.89
N PRO A 53 1.96 9.72 -17.47
CA PRO A 53 0.79 9.80 -18.34
C PRO A 53 -0.41 10.44 -17.63
N GLU A 54 -1.26 11.13 -18.38
CA GLU A 54 -2.52 11.67 -17.84
C GLU A 54 -3.48 10.51 -17.51
N MET A 55 -3.67 10.26 -16.21
CA MET A 55 -4.60 9.28 -15.69
C MET A 55 -5.39 9.88 -14.53
N ARG A 56 -6.61 9.39 -14.30
CA ARG A 56 -7.37 9.80 -13.12
C ARG A 56 -6.80 9.08 -11.91
N ILE A 57 -6.39 9.84 -10.91
CA ILE A 57 -5.77 9.31 -9.71
C ILE A 57 -6.66 9.58 -8.51
N SER A 58 -6.91 8.53 -7.72
CA SER A 58 -7.46 8.65 -6.37
C SER A 58 -6.36 8.38 -5.35
N MET A 59 -6.33 9.14 -4.26
CA MET A 59 -5.28 9.04 -3.25
C MET A 59 -5.83 8.93 -1.84
N LYS A 60 -5.37 7.92 -1.09
CA LYS A 60 -5.41 7.88 0.37
C LYS A 60 -4.05 8.37 0.90
N PRO A 61 -3.97 9.54 1.56
CA PRO A 61 -2.71 10.04 2.11
C PRO A 61 -2.31 9.30 3.39
N GLN A 62 -1.02 9.28 3.70
CA GLN A 62 -0.47 8.70 4.93
C GLN A 62 -1.13 9.33 6.18
N THR A 63 -1.01 10.65 6.31
CA THR A 63 -1.64 11.42 7.38
C THR A 63 -3.06 11.83 7.00
N ILE A 64 -4.03 11.41 7.81
CA ILE A 64 -5.43 11.81 7.67
C ILE A 64 -5.75 12.80 8.78
N THR A 65 -6.37 13.91 8.43
CA THR A 65 -6.85 14.91 9.40
C THR A 65 -8.36 15.10 9.23
N PRO A 66 -9.16 14.99 10.30
CA PRO A 66 -10.60 15.12 10.21
C PRO A 66 -10.99 16.60 10.09
N LYS A 67 -11.01 17.12 8.86
CA LYS A 67 -11.34 18.52 8.56
C LYS A 67 -12.80 18.75 8.16
N PHE A 68 -13.58 17.69 8.02
CA PHE A 68 -14.97 17.79 7.57
C PHE A 68 -15.91 18.08 8.73
N ASP A 69 -16.73 19.12 8.58
CA ASP A 69 -17.84 19.45 9.48
C ASP A 69 -19.09 18.67 9.07
N GLY A 70 -19.44 17.65 9.84
CA GLY A 70 -20.60 16.79 9.60
C GLY A 70 -20.32 15.30 9.83
N THR A 71 -21.32 14.48 9.53
CA THR A 71 -21.24 13.02 9.73
C THR A 71 -20.48 12.31 8.61
N VAL A 72 -20.03 11.09 8.88
CA VAL A 72 -19.40 10.23 7.85
C VAL A 72 -20.35 10.01 6.67
N ARG A 73 -21.64 9.78 6.92
CA ARG A 73 -22.67 9.67 5.89
C ARG A 73 -22.69 10.90 4.99
N GLN A 74 -22.74 12.10 5.58
CA GLN A 74 -22.75 13.36 4.82
C GLN A 74 -21.48 13.52 3.97
N LEU A 75 -20.31 13.14 4.52
CA LEU A 75 -19.05 13.15 3.78
C LEU A 75 -19.10 12.23 2.56
N PHE A 76 -19.59 11.00 2.69
CA PHE A 76 -19.73 10.06 1.57
C PHE A 76 -20.72 10.55 0.52
N PHE A 77 -21.89 11.05 0.93
CA PHE A 77 -22.86 11.64 0.00
C PHE A 77 -22.31 12.86 -0.73
N LYS A 78 -21.40 13.62 -0.11
CA LYS A 78 -20.76 14.77 -0.75
C LYS A 78 -19.67 14.37 -1.74
N LYS A 79 -18.85 13.37 -1.40
CA LYS A 79 -17.62 13.03 -2.15
C LYS A 79 -17.78 11.88 -3.13
N ILE A 80 -18.57 10.88 -2.78
CA ILE A 80 -18.63 9.60 -3.50
C ILE A 80 -20.08 9.10 -3.64
N LYS A 81 -21.06 10.01 -3.79
CA LYS A 81 -22.51 9.69 -3.81
C LYS A 81 -22.86 8.49 -4.69
N GLN A 82 -22.37 8.48 -5.93
CA GLN A 82 -22.69 7.43 -6.91
C GLN A 82 -22.14 6.07 -6.47
N ALA A 83 -20.88 6.02 -6.04
CA ALA A 83 -20.27 4.80 -5.52
C ALA A 83 -20.96 4.35 -4.22
N PHE A 84 -21.22 5.27 -3.29
CA PHE A 84 -21.84 4.97 -2.01
C PHE A 84 -23.26 4.41 -2.14
N LEU A 85 -24.03 4.81 -3.15
CA LEU A 85 -25.37 4.25 -3.40
C LEU A 85 -25.35 2.92 -4.18
N SER A 86 -24.20 2.51 -4.72
CA SER A 86 -24.08 1.25 -5.46
C SER A 86 -24.17 0.03 -4.54
N PRO A 87 -25.08 -0.93 -4.79
CA PRO A 87 -25.15 -2.17 -4.03
C PRO A 87 -23.84 -2.98 -4.05
N GLN A 88 -23.13 -2.92 -5.18
CA GLN A 88 -21.84 -3.58 -5.33
C GLN A 88 -20.79 -2.96 -4.42
N PHE A 89 -20.67 -1.62 -4.40
CA PHE A 89 -19.72 -0.92 -3.55
C PHE A 89 -20.03 -1.10 -2.06
N GLN A 90 -21.32 -1.13 -1.71
CA GLN A 90 -21.76 -1.46 -0.35
C GLN A 90 -21.28 -2.85 0.08
N THR A 91 -21.40 -3.84 -0.81
CA THR A 91 -21.05 -5.24 -0.52
C THR A 91 -19.53 -5.47 -0.52
N ASP A 92 -18.82 -4.86 -1.45
CA ASP A 92 -17.38 -5.09 -1.62
C ASP A 92 -16.51 -4.22 -0.70
N VAL A 93 -17.00 -3.03 -0.32
CA VAL A 93 -16.18 -2.02 0.36
C VAL A 93 -16.76 -1.59 1.70
N VAL A 94 -17.99 -1.08 1.73
CA VAL A 94 -18.54 -0.43 2.94
C VAL A 94 -18.85 -1.43 4.05
N LYS A 95 -19.64 -2.47 3.77
CA LYS A 95 -20.06 -3.46 4.77
C LYS A 95 -18.89 -4.25 5.36
N PRO A 96 -17.93 -4.76 4.57
CA PRO A 96 -16.79 -5.49 5.14
C PRO A 96 -15.96 -4.64 6.08
N LEU A 97 -15.82 -3.33 5.81
CA LEU A 97 -15.09 -2.40 6.68
C LEU A 97 -15.88 -1.99 7.94
N LYS A 98 -17.10 -2.53 8.16
CA LYS A 98 -17.92 -2.32 9.37
C LYS A 98 -18.09 -0.82 9.73
N LEU A 99 -18.55 -0.02 8.76
CA LEU A 99 -18.80 1.42 8.98
C LEU A 99 -20.15 1.70 9.64
N ASP A 100 -21.08 0.75 9.62
CA ASP A 100 -22.46 0.93 10.11
C ASP A 100 -22.51 1.41 11.57
N ASP A 101 -21.54 1.00 12.39
CA ASP A 101 -21.46 1.36 13.82
C ASP A 101 -21.21 2.86 14.07
N PHE A 102 -20.61 3.57 13.10
CA PHE A 102 -20.19 4.97 13.27
C PHE A 102 -20.51 5.87 12.07
N ILE A 103 -21.27 5.38 11.08
CA ILE A 103 -21.54 6.14 9.85
C ILE A 103 -22.33 7.43 10.09
N ASP A 104 -23.09 7.50 11.17
CA ASP A 104 -23.85 8.68 11.59
C ASP A 104 -23.14 9.52 12.64
N GLN A 105 -21.90 9.16 13.02
CA GLN A 105 -21.06 9.97 13.89
C GLN A 105 -20.35 11.10 13.11
N GLU A 106 -20.01 12.16 13.83
CA GLU A 106 -19.22 13.27 13.28
C GLU A 106 -17.79 12.83 12.97
N VAL A 107 -17.28 13.23 11.80
CA VAL A 107 -15.93 12.85 11.32
C VAL A 107 -14.84 13.30 12.30
N LYS A 108 -15.05 14.42 13.01
CA LYS A 108 -14.12 14.97 14.00
C LYS A 108 -14.00 14.13 15.28
N ASN A 109 -14.97 13.27 15.56
CA ASN A 109 -15.03 12.49 16.80
C ASN A 109 -14.55 11.04 16.59
N LEU A 110 -14.20 10.66 15.36
CA LEU A 110 -13.74 9.30 15.05
C LEU A 110 -12.37 9.00 15.67
N SER A 111 -12.21 7.76 16.10
CA SER A 111 -10.89 7.20 16.43
C SER A 111 -10.00 7.10 15.19
N GLY A 112 -8.69 6.93 15.40
CA GLY A 112 -7.73 6.77 14.30
C GLY A 112 -8.07 5.61 13.36
N GLY A 113 -8.48 4.45 13.90
CA GLY A 113 -8.85 3.29 13.11
C GLY A 113 -10.17 3.45 12.34
N GLU A 114 -11.15 4.14 12.92
CA GLU A 114 -12.39 4.50 12.21
C GLU A 114 -12.10 5.48 11.07
N LEU A 115 -11.34 6.54 11.34
CA LEU A 115 -10.95 7.53 10.36
C LEU A 115 -10.14 6.92 9.21
N GLN A 116 -9.28 5.94 9.52
CA GLN A 116 -8.53 5.18 8.53
C GLN A 116 -9.47 4.39 7.60
N ARG A 117 -10.46 3.69 8.15
CA ARG A 117 -11.47 2.96 7.35
C ARG A 117 -12.28 3.91 6.48
N VAL A 118 -12.67 5.08 6.98
CA VAL A 118 -13.33 6.13 6.18
C VAL A 118 -12.44 6.60 5.02
N ALA A 119 -11.15 6.81 5.26
CA ALA A 119 -10.22 7.23 4.22
C ALA A 119 -10.03 6.18 3.11
N ILE A 120 -10.00 4.89 3.47
CA ILE A 120 -9.96 3.79 2.49
C ILE A 120 -11.24 3.81 1.63
N VAL A 121 -12.43 3.91 2.26
CA VAL A 121 -13.71 3.98 1.52
C VAL A 121 -13.76 5.19 0.58
N LEU A 122 -13.30 6.36 1.04
CA LEU A 122 -13.25 7.56 0.19
C LEU A 122 -12.34 7.38 -1.01
N ALA A 123 -11.13 6.83 -0.79
CA ALA A 123 -10.18 6.63 -1.87
C ALA A 123 -10.75 5.67 -2.92
N LEU A 124 -11.30 4.53 -2.50
CA LEU A 124 -11.90 3.55 -3.43
C LEU A 124 -13.18 4.07 -4.10
N GLY A 125 -13.95 4.94 -3.44
CA GLY A 125 -15.20 5.48 -3.98
C GLY A 125 -15.03 6.58 -5.04
N ILE A 126 -13.85 7.20 -5.14
CA ILE A 126 -13.53 8.17 -6.18
C ILE A 126 -13.20 7.42 -7.48
N PRO A 127 -13.89 7.70 -8.61
CA PRO A 127 -13.57 7.08 -9.88
C PRO A 127 -12.14 7.42 -10.33
N ALA A 128 -11.28 6.41 -10.41
CA ALA A 128 -9.90 6.56 -10.82
C ALA A 128 -9.45 5.39 -11.71
N ASP A 129 -8.37 5.63 -12.44
CA ASP A 129 -7.65 4.62 -13.21
C ASP A 129 -6.51 4.04 -12.36
N ILE A 130 -5.90 4.87 -11.51
CA ILE A 130 -4.89 4.49 -10.52
C ILE A 130 -5.31 4.90 -9.10
N TYR A 131 -5.15 3.99 -8.15
CA TYR A 131 -5.31 4.25 -6.71
C TYR A 131 -3.95 4.31 -6.02
N LEU A 132 -3.64 5.42 -5.36
CA LEU A 132 -2.44 5.57 -4.54
C LEU A 132 -2.84 5.46 -3.07
N ILE A 133 -2.42 4.41 -2.38
CA ILE A 133 -2.84 4.15 -0.99
C ILE A 133 -1.61 4.13 -0.10
N ASP A 134 -1.43 5.18 0.69
CA ASP A 134 -0.25 5.35 1.54
C ASP A 134 -0.56 4.93 3.00
N GLU A 135 0.07 3.87 3.47
CA GLU A 135 -0.11 3.24 4.79
C GLU A 135 -1.58 2.96 5.16
N PRO A 136 -2.29 2.06 4.44
CA PRO A 136 -3.62 1.61 4.82
C PRO A 136 -3.70 0.87 6.16
N SER A 137 -2.61 0.29 6.67
CA SER A 137 -2.55 -0.45 7.94
C SER A 137 -2.49 0.42 9.21
N ALA A 138 -2.24 1.74 9.06
CA ALA A 138 -2.09 2.65 10.20
C ALA A 138 -3.32 2.65 11.11
N TYR A 139 -3.10 2.60 12.43
CA TYR A 139 -4.15 2.53 13.47
C TYR A 139 -5.09 1.33 13.43
N LEU A 140 -4.96 0.43 12.46
CA LEU A 140 -5.77 -0.79 12.37
C LEU A 140 -5.17 -1.90 13.21
N ASP A 141 -6.03 -2.65 13.91
CA ASP A 141 -5.67 -3.92 14.54
C ASP A 141 -5.47 -5.04 13.50
N SER A 142 -5.06 -6.23 13.96
CA SER A 142 -4.77 -7.35 13.05
C SER A 142 -5.97 -7.84 12.24
N GLU A 143 -7.18 -7.85 12.81
CA GLU A 143 -8.39 -8.26 12.10
C GLU A 143 -8.75 -7.21 11.04
N GLN A 144 -8.73 -5.95 11.42
CA GLN A 144 -9.02 -4.82 10.55
C GLN A 144 -8.03 -4.72 9.38
N ARG A 145 -6.73 -5.01 9.58
CA ARG A 145 -5.74 -5.08 8.50
C ARG A 145 -6.06 -6.15 7.47
N ILE A 146 -6.44 -7.35 7.91
CA ILE A 146 -6.82 -8.46 7.02
C ILE A 146 -8.08 -8.10 6.23
N ILE A 147 -9.07 -7.49 6.88
CA ILE A 147 -10.29 -7.05 6.21
C ILE A 147 -9.97 -5.97 5.17
N ALA A 148 -9.19 -4.95 5.55
CA ALA A 148 -8.80 -3.86 4.66
C ALA A 148 -8.01 -4.37 3.44
N SER A 149 -7.06 -5.28 3.64
CA SER A 149 -6.27 -5.86 2.55
C SER A 149 -7.15 -6.65 1.57
N ARG A 150 -8.09 -7.44 2.08
CA ARG A 150 -9.07 -8.18 1.27
C ARG A 150 -9.97 -7.25 0.46
N VAL A 151 -10.47 -6.18 1.08
CA VAL A 151 -11.33 -5.19 0.43
C VAL A 151 -10.59 -4.48 -0.69
N ILE A 152 -9.38 -3.99 -0.41
CA ILE A 152 -8.55 -3.30 -1.41
C ILE A 152 -8.26 -4.25 -2.57
N LYS A 153 -7.75 -5.46 -2.29
CA LYS A 153 -7.42 -6.44 -3.35
C LYS A 153 -8.63 -6.76 -4.21
N ARG A 154 -9.76 -7.12 -3.59
CA ARG A 154 -10.99 -7.47 -4.30
C ARG A 154 -11.48 -6.32 -5.17
N TYR A 155 -11.55 -5.11 -4.62
CA TYR A 155 -12.04 -3.95 -5.35
C TYR A 155 -11.18 -3.66 -6.59
N ILE A 156 -9.85 -3.62 -6.43
CA ILE A 156 -8.92 -3.33 -7.53
C ILE A 156 -9.03 -4.37 -8.64
N MET A 157 -9.06 -5.66 -8.29
CA MET A 157 -9.19 -6.75 -9.28
C MET A 157 -10.55 -6.73 -9.99
N HIS A 158 -11.66 -6.55 -9.26
CA HIS A 158 -13.00 -6.55 -9.85
C HIS A 158 -13.24 -5.32 -10.74
N SER A 159 -12.73 -4.17 -10.33
CA SER A 159 -12.88 -2.92 -11.10
C SER A 159 -11.89 -2.81 -12.27
N LYS A 160 -10.97 -3.77 -12.41
CA LYS A 160 -9.89 -3.79 -13.40
C LYS A 160 -9.04 -2.52 -13.38
N LYS A 161 -8.62 -2.13 -12.18
CA LYS A 161 -7.84 -0.91 -11.91
C LYS A 161 -6.45 -1.25 -11.41
N THR A 162 -5.60 -0.24 -11.29
CA THR A 162 -4.23 -0.43 -10.78
C THR A 162 -4.10 0.29 -9.45
N ALA A 163 -3.36 -0.29 -8.51
CA ALA A 163 -3.05 0.36 -7.23
C ALA A 163 -1.55 0.38 -6.95
N PHE A 164 -1.06 1.52 -6.48
CA PHE A 164 0.25 1.62 -5.83
C PHE A 164 0.02 1.77 -4.33
N ILE A 165 0.60 0.87 -3.54
CA ILE A 165 0.37 0.82 -2.10
C ILE A 165 1.69 0.97 -1.37
N VAL A 166 1.77 1.93 -0.45
CA VAL A 166 2.90 2.02 0.49
C VAL A 166 2.50 1.26 1.74
N GLU A 167 3.27 0.25 2.11
CA GLU A 167 3.00 -0.53 3.32
C GLU A 167 4.29 -0.90 4.06
N HIS A 168 4.14 -0.96 5.39
CA HIS A 168 5.18 -1.38 6.32
C HIS A 168 4.82 -2.68 7.04
N ASP A 169 3.54 -3.07 7.02
CA ASP A 169 3.11 -4.38 7.49
C ASP A 169 3.42 -5.44 6.42
N PHE A 170 4.38 -6.31 6.70
CA PHE A 170 4.88 -7.29 5.73
C PHE A 170 3.80 -8.31 5.30
N ILE A 171 2.86 -8.65 6.18
CA ILE A 171 1.77 -9.59 5.86
C ILE A 171 0.79 -8.92 4.92
N MET A 172 0.39 -7.69 5.21
CA MET A 172 -0.51 -6.92 4.36
C MET A 172 0.12 -6.63 2.99
N ALA A 173 1.41 -6.25 2.98
CA ALA A 173 2.16 -5.99 1.77
C ALA A 173 2.23 -7.22 0.85
N THR A 174 2.64 -8.38 1.39
CA THR A 174 2.74 -9.63 0.62
C THR A 174 1.40 -10.18 0.17
N TYR A 175 0.33 -9.96 0.94
CA TYR A 175 -1.02 -10.33 0.53
C TYR A 175 -1.55 -9.47 -0.63
N LEU A 176 -1.23 -8.18 -0.62
CA LEU A 176 -1.70 -7.21 -1.62
C LEU A 176 -0.91 -7.27 -2.92
N ALA A 177 0.42 -7.41 -2.85
CA ALA A 177 1.32 -7.24 -3.97
C ALA A 177 1.20 -8.33 -5.04
N ASP A 178 1.13 -7.90 -6.30
CA ASP A 178 1.49 -8.70 -7.47
C ASP A 178 2.95 -8.45 -7.85
N ARG A 179 3.36 -7.17 -7.82
CA ARG A 179 4.75 -6.71 -7.98
C ARG A 179 5.16 -5.78 -6.85
N VAL A 180 6.46 -5.59 -6.71
CA VAL A 180 7.05 -4.72 -5.69
C VAL A 180 8.01 -3.74 -6.34
N ILE A 181 7.95 -2.48 -5.91
CA ILE A 181 9.02 -1.50 -6.10
C ILE A 181 9.80 -1.42 -4.79
N VAL A 182 11.09 -1.75 -4.85
CA VAL A 182 11.99 -1.58 -3.70
C VAL A 182 12.64 -0.21 -3.78
N PHE A 183 12.55 0.55 -2.69
CA PHE A 183 13.27 1.78 -2.49
C PHE A 183 14.55 1.49 -1.70
N ASP A 184 15.69 1.93 -2.24
CA ASP A 184 17.00 1.82 -1.59
C ASP A 184 17.69 3.20 -1.50
N GLY A 185 18.93 3.18 -1.00
CA GLY A 185 19.73 4.37 -0.73
C GLY A 185 19.69 4.80 0.74
N GLN A 186 20.12 6.03 1.01
CA GLN A 186 20.23 6.57 2.35
C GLN A 186 19.02 7.47 2.69
N PRO A 187 18.21 7.11 3.71
CA PRO A 187 17.06 7.91 4.15
C PRO A 187 17.38 9.38 4.35
N GLY A 188 16.56 10.26 3.75
CA GLY A 188 16.71 11.72 3.89
C GLY A 188 17.87 12.34 3.10
N ILE A 189 18.69 11.54 2.39
CA ILE A 189 19.81 12.04 1.58
C ILE A 189 19.60 11.71 0.10
N ASN A 190 19.73 10.44 -0.28
CA ASN A 190 19.61 10.00 -1.67
C ASN A 190 18.92 8.65 -1.71
N SER A 191 17.81 8.57 -2.44
CA SER A 191 17.08 7.32 -2.58
C SER A 191 16.77 7.03 -4.03
N HIS A 192 16.63 5.75 -4.31
CA HIS A 192 16.32 5.24 -5.62
C HIS A 192 15.08 4.34 -5.53
N ALA A 193 14.11 4.62 -6.39
CA ALA A 193 12.95 3.76 -6.61
C ALA A 193 13.24 2.88 -7.81
N ASN A 194 13.43 1.58 -7.54
CA ASN A 194 13.70 0.60 -8.57
C ASN A 194 12.49 0.40 -9.50
N LYS A 195 12.71 -0.24 -10.65
CA LYS A 195 11.60 -0.70 -11.50
C LYS A 195 10.75 -1.74 -10.74
N PRO A 196 9.45 -1.89 -11.05
CA PRO A 196 8.64 -2.92 -10.42
C PRO A 196 9.16 -4.33 -10.77
N GLU A 197 9.27 -5.20 -9.78
CA GLU A 197 9.74 -6.60 -9.92
C GLU A 197 8.74 -7.59 -9.34
N SER A 198 8.94 -8.89 -9.57
CA SER A 198 8.11 -9.93 -8.97
C SER A 198 8.15 -9.84 -7.44
N LEU A 199 7.08 -10.27 -6.77
CA LEU A 199 7.00 -10.27 -5.31
C LEU A 199 8.20 -11.00 -4.66
N LEU A 200 8.60 -12.16 -5.19
CA LEU A 200 9.73 -12.91 -4.63
C LEU A 200 11.05 -12.14 -4.75
N THR A 201 11.35 -11.63 -5.95
CA THR A 201 12.58 -10.87 -6.22
C THR A 201 12.62 -9.61 -5.37
N GLY A 202 11.55 -8.82 -5.38
CA GLY A 202 11.46 -7.57 -4.62
C GLY A 202 11.58 -7.78 -3.11
N CYS A 203 10.88 -8.78 -2.56
CA CYS A 203 11.01 -9.12 -1.13
C CYS A 203 12.42 -9.57 -0.77
N ASN A 204 13.07 -10.40 -1.59
CA ASN A 204 14.44 -10.82 -1.34
C ASN A 204 15.42 -9.64 -1.35
N THR A 205 15.30 -8.74 -2.33
CA THR A 205 16.11 -7.52 -2.40
C THR A 205 15.89 -6.62 -1.18
N PHE A 206 14.63 -6.37 -0.83
CA PHE A 206 14.29 -5.53 0.33
C PHE A 206 14.83 -6.10 1.65
N LEU A 207 14.60 -7.39 1.90
CA LEU A 207 15.03 -8.04 3.13
C LEU A 207 16.56 -8.20 3.22
N LYS A 208 17.22 -8.39 2.08
CA LYS A 208 18.69 -8.36 1.98
C LYS A 208 19.24 -7.01 2.39
N ASN A 209 18.63 -5.91 1.95
CA ASN A 209 19.06 -4.55 2.32
C ASN A 209 18.89 -4.28 3.82
N LEU A 210 17.93 -4.92 4.47
CA LEU A 210 17.72 -4.84 5.92
C LEU A 210 18.58 -5.83 6.73
N ASP A 211 19.30 -6.73 6.08
CA ASP A 211 20.01 -7.86 6.71
C ASP A 211 19.13 -8.74 7.62
N VAL A 212 17.85 -8.90 7.26
CA VAL A 212 16.86 -9.68 8.01
C VAL A 212 16.29 -10.80 7.15
N THR A 213 16.22 -12.02 7.68
CA THR A 213 15.55 -13.14 7.00
C THR A 213 14.24 -13.53 7.69
N PHE A 214 13.30 -14.06 6.90
CA PHE A 214 12.03 -14.57 7.38
C PHE A 214 11.93 -16.08 7.13
N ARG A 215 11.41 -16.79 8.14
CA ARG A 215 10.92 -18.17 7.99
C ARG A 215 9.39 -18.19 8.09
N ARG A 216 8.79 -19.26 7.61
CA ARG A 216 7.37 -19.54 7.87
C ARG A 216 7.25 -20.37 9.15
N ASP A 217 6.27 -20.04 9.97
CA ASP A 217 5.85 -20.88 11.08
C ASP A 217 5.13 -22.13 10.52
N PRO A 218 5.56 -23.36 10.84
CA PRO A 218 4.99 -24.57 10.25
C PRO A 218 3.54 -24.83 10.66
N THR A 219 3.05 -24.20 11.74
CA THR A 219 1.69 -24.45 12.27
C THR A 219 0.63 -23.53 11.69
N ASN A 220 0.99 -22.28 11.45
CA ASN A 220 0.06 -21.22 11.08
C ASN A 220 0.51 -20.42 9.85
N TYR A 221 1.64 -20.82 9.24
CA TYR A 221 2.21 -20.23 8.04
C TYR A 221 2.50 -18.72 8.14
N ARG A 222 2.51 -18.14 9.35
CA ARG A 222 2.83 -16.73 9.51
C ARG A 222 4.32 -16.50 9.27
N PRO A 223 4.70 -15.39 8.61
CA PRO A 223 6.09 -15.00 8.50
C PRO A 223 6.65 -14.66 9.89
N ARG A 224 7.82 -15.23 10.22
CA ARG A 224 8.55 -15.03 11.48
C ARG A 224 9.97 -14.60 11.17
N ILE A 225 10.41 -13.52 11.81
CA ILE A 225 11.79 -13.06 11.73
C ILE A 225 12.72 -14.12 12.34
N ASN A 226 13.84 -14.39 11.68
CA ASN A 226 14.91 -15.21 12.24
C ASN A 226 15.77 -14.40 13.20
N LYS A 227 16.28 -15.08 14.23
CA LYS A 227 17.29 -14.47 15.11
C LYS A 227 18.55 -14.24 14.28
N ASN A 228 19.08 -13.02 14.31
CA ASN A 228 20.30 -12.66 13.61
C ASN A 228 21.44 -13.61 13.98
N GLY A 229 22.12 -14.17 12.97
CA GLY A 229 23.24 -15.09 13.14
C GLY A 229 22.86 -16.51 13.59
N SER A 230 21.57 -16.85 13.63
CA SER A 230 21.15 -18.24 13.81
C SER A 230 21.54 -19.09 12.60
N GLN A 231 21.64 -20.42 12.78
CA GLN A 231 21.96 -21.33 11.70
C GLN A 231 21.04 -21.14 10.49
N LEU A 232 19.72 -21.08 10.72
CA LEU A 232 18.73 -20.85 9.66
C LEU A 232 18.89 -19.48 8.97
N ASP A 233 19.23 -18.42 9.72
CA ASP A 233 19.49 -17.09 9.15
C ASP A 233 20.71 -17.13 8.21
N GLN A 234 21.78 -17.79 8.63
CA GLN A 234 23.00 -17.93 7.83
C GLN A 234 22.79 -18.78 6.58
N GLU A 235 22.09 -19.92 6.71
CA GLU A 235 21.74 -20.78 5.58
C GLU A 235 20.89 -20.04 4.55
N GLN A 236 19.89 -19.27 5.00
CA GLN A 236 19.04 -18.46 4.12
C GLN A 236 19.81 -17.34 3.42
N LYS A 237 20.69 -16.63 4.14
CA LYS A 237 21.55 -15.58 3.57
C LYS A 237 22.51 -16.14 2.51
N LEU A 238 23.14 -17.29 2.78
CA LEU A 238 24.02 -17.97 1.82
C LEU A 238 23.25 -18.44 0.57
N GLY A 239 22.03 -18.92 0.75
CA GLY A 239 21.16 -19.33 -0.36
C GLY A 239 20.49 -18.17 -1.12
N GLY A 240 20.59 -16.93 -0.63
CA GLY A 240 19.89 -15.78 -1.19
C GLY A 240 18.36 -15.80 -0.98
N ASN A 241 17.86 -16.65 -0.08
CA ASN A 241 16.44 -16.89 0.15
C ASN A 241 16.00 -16.20 1.46
N TYR A 242 15.71 -14.90 1.37
CA TYR A 242 15.27 -14.09 2.50
C TYR A 242 13.76 -14.19 2.74
N PHE A 243 13.00 -14.54 1.69
CA PHE A 243 11.55 -14.70 1.69
C PHE A 243 11.12 -15.93 0.91
N PHE A 244 10.05 -16.57 1.38
CA PHE A 244 9.43 -17.74 0.75
C PHE A 244 7.96 -17.44 0.45
N LEU A 245 7.58 -17.59 -0.82
CA LEU A 245 6.20 -17.64 -1.28
C LEU A 245 5.61 -19.02 -1.01
N GLU A 246 4.29 -19.10 -0.84
CA GLU A 246 3.60 -20.39 -0.89
C GLU A 246 3.77 -20.99 -2.29
N GLU A 247 4.18 -22.26 -2.38
CA GLU A 247 3.77 -23.06 -3.52
C GLU A 247 2.28 -23.34 -3.35
N ASN A 248 1.47 -22.97 -4.36
CA ASN A 248 0.00 -23.02 -4.33
C ASN A 248 -0.55 -24.22 -3.54
N ALA A 249 -1.16 -23.95 -2.39
CA ALA A 249 -1.93 -24.92 -1.62
C ALA A 249 -3.27 -25.29 -2.28
N ASP A 250 -3.48 -24.93 -3.56
CA ASP A 250 -4.67 -25.25 -4.36
C ASP A 250 -4.50 -26.55 -5.19
N GLN A 251 -3.63 -27.47 -4.75
CA GLN A 251 -3.59 -28.85 -5.23
C GLN A 251 -3.81 -29.84 -4.09
N SER A 252 -5.00 -29.82 -3.49
CA SER A 252 -5.60 -30.98 -2.81
C SER A 252 -7.10 -30.81 -2.63
#